data_AF-A0A497GYW5-F1
#
_entry.id   AF-A0A497GYW5-F1
#
_cell.length_a   1.000
_cell.length_b   1.000
_cell.length_c   1.000
_cell.angle_alpha   90.00
_cell.angle_beta   90.00
_cell.angle_gamma   90.00
#
_symmetry.space_group_name_H-M   'P 1'
#
loop_
_entity.id
_entity.type
_entity.pdbx_description
1 polymer ?
#
loop_
_entity_poly.entity_id
_entity_poly.type
_entity_poly.pdbx_seq_one_letter_code
_entity_poly.pdbx_strand_id
1 'polypeptide(L)'
;MSFYDDGEWFRFPRKFLLVMSPRDAVLLSLIFNIANMKHKKGEEKNGWFSLSNKRIRNNIYYTDVQIKSSIKSLNDKGILSVERKGVHGRRFIYVNIDLLEELVTEYKNVLSTKMYSEKNKNVLSTEYKNVLGQEGTRTIKKELNKERSTSVEHPANTFPNNNTPQKTDERRWTRYAKKLSDAISTFRKVNSKSKLRSWGQSIKQLHTIEKIEIKRLKRVLLWYCKTITGGVPEFIPEAFSGAAFREKFLRIESAMQRENPTPNRFRHEVERIDLGNGHFKVRFTPIRGNE
;
A
#
# COMPACT_ATOMS: atom_id res chain seq x y z
N MET A 1 19.52 -18.74 -18.52
CA MET A 1 19.13 -18.09 -17.24
C MET A 1 19.65 -19.00 -16.11
N SER A 2 20.63 -18.58 -15.31
CA SER A 2 21.15 -19.41 -14.20
C SER A 2 20.16 -19.42 -13.03
N PHE A 3 19.91 -20.60 -12.46
CA PHE A 3 18.97 -20.83 -11.36
C PHE A 3 19.72 -21.50 -10.20
N TYR A 4 19.39 -21.14 -8.97
CA TYR A 4 20.13 -21.53 -7.77
C TYR A 4 19.55 -22.80 -7.15
N ASP A 5 20.40 -23.52 -6.43
CA ASP A 5 20.05 -24.69 -5.64
C ASP A 5 19.11 -24.35 -4.47
N ASP A 6 18.49 -25.39 -3.93
CA ASP A 6 17.44 -25.29 -2.91
C ASP A 6 17.95 -24.57 -1.65
N GLY A 7 17.25 -23.50 -1.24
CA GLY A 7 17.41 -22.89 0.08
C GLY A 7 18.37 -21.71 0.22
N GLU A 8 19.12 -21.32 -0.83
CA GLU A 8 20.10 -20.24 -0.66
C GLU A 8 19.64 -18.88 -1.20
N TRP A 9 19.18 -18.84 -2.45
CA TRP A 9 18.86 -17.60 -3.15
C TRP A 9 17.74 -17.86 -4.16
N PHE A 10 16.89 -16.86 -4.38
CA PHE A 10 16.02 -16.86 -5.56
C PHE A 10 16.16 -15.54 -6.32
N ARG A 11 15.94 -15.63 -7.63
CA ARG A 11 16.02 -14.47 -8.52
C ARG A 11 14.73 -13.66 -8.39
N PHE A 12 14.87 -12.37 -8.11
CA PHE A 12 13.74 -11.44 -8.02
C PHE A 12 13.70 -10.53 -9.26
N PRO A 13 12.73 -10.71 -10.17
CA PRO A 13 12.58 -9.83 -11.33
C PRO A 13 11.97 -8.48 -10.90
N ARG A 14 12.74 -7.38 -11.01
CA ARG A 14 12.22 -6.03 -10.72
C ARG A 14 10.93 -5.69 -11.47
N LYS A 15 10.80 -6.23 -12.69
CA LYS A 15 9.61 -6.05 -13.55
C LYS A 15 8.31 -6.49 -12.88
N PHE A 16 8.34 -7.40 -11.90
CA PHE A 16 7.14 -7.79 -11.16
C PHE A 16 6.57 -6.64 -10.32
N LEU A 17 7.43 -5.77 -9.76
CA LEU A 17 6.99 -4.62 -8.97
C LEU A 17 6.19 -3.60 -9.77
N LEU A 18 6.19 -3.70 -11.10
CA LEU A 18 5.38 -2.86 -11.97
C LEU A 18 3.90 -3.26 -11.95
N VAL A 19 3.59 -4.55 -11.75
CA VAL A 19 2.24 -5.11 -11.93
C VAL A 19 1.63 -5.72 -10.66
N MET A 20 2.42 -5.84 -9.58
CA MET A 20 1.94 -6.42 -8.32
C MET A 20 2.61 -5.82 -7.09
N SER A 21 2.02 -6.10 -5.93
CA SER A 21 2.58 -5.64 -4.66
C SER A 21 3.96 -6.27 -4.41
N PRO A 22 4.84 -5.62 -3.63
CA PRO A 22 6.14 -6.22 -3.27
C PRO A 22 6.01 -7.60 -2.64
N ARG A 23 4.93 -7.84 -1.88
CA ARG A 23 4.64 -9.12 -1.25
C ARG A 23 4.34 -10.21 -2.27
N ASP A 24 3.46 -9.91 -3.22
CA ASP A 24 3.10 -10.84 -4.28
C ASP A 24 4.31 -11.14 -5.17
N ALA A 25 5.11 -10.12 -5.49
CA ALA A 25 6.31 -10.26 -6.31
C ALA A 25 7.35 -11.18 -5.66
N VAL A 26 7.57 -11.07 -4.34
CA VAL A 26 8.50 -11.93 -3.59
C VAL A 26 8.00 -13.37 -3.59
N LEU A 27 6.71 -13.58 -3.27
CA LEU A 27 6.13 -14.92 -3.29
C LEU A 27 6.20 -15.56 -4.69
N LEU A 28 5.82 -14.81 -5.73
CA LEU A 28 5.84 -15.29 -7.10
C LEU A 28 7.28 -15.66 -7.53
N SER A 29 8.27 -14.83 -7.17
CA SER A 29 9.68 -15.12 -7.46
C SER A 29 10.16 -16.43 -6.83
N LEU A 30 9.77 -16.71 -5.58
CA LEU A 30 10.04 -17.99 -4.94
C LEU A 30 9.34 -19.15 -5.67
N ILE A 31 8.05 -18.99 -6.00
CA ILE A 31 7.25 -20.00 -6.69
C ILE A 31 7.89 -20.34 -8.05
N PHE A 32 8.32 -19.35 -8.82
CA PHE A 32 9.05 -19.54 -10.09
C PHE A 32 10.34 -20.33 -9.91
N ASN A 33 11.14 -19.98 -8.89
CA ASN A 33 12.38 -20.72 -8.62
C ASN A 33 12.09 -22.19 -8.31
N ILE A 34 11.07 -22.46 -7.49
CA ILE A 34 10.64 -23.82 -7.16
C ILE A 34 10.10 -24.56 -8.38
N ALA A 35 9.28 -23.90 -9.22
CA ALA A 35 8.77 -24.46 -10.47
C ALA A 35 9.92 -24.97 -11.35
N ASN A 36 10.92 -24.11 -11.57
CA ASN A 36 12.09 -24.46 -12.38
C ASN A 36 12.91 -25.62 -11.77
N MET A 37 13.08 -25.65 -10.44
CA MET A 37 13.74 -26.76 -9.78
C MET A 37 12.96 -28.08 -9.95
N LYS A 38 11.64 -28.04 -9.83
CA LYS A 38 10.76 -29.21 -10.00
C LYS A 38 10.77 -29.69 -11.45
N HIS A 39 10.74 -28.77 -12.41
CA HIS A 39 10.91 -29.06 -13.84
C HIS A 39 12.21 -29.82 -14.11
N LYS A 40 13.35 -29.27 -13.65
CA LYS A 40 14.67 -29.91 -13.82
C LYS A 40 14.77 -31.31 -13.21
N LYS A 41 14.02 -31.57 -12.14
CA LYS A 41 13.98 -32.88 -11.48
C LYS A 41 12.93 -33.83 -12.07
N GLY A 42 12.14 -33.41 -13.06
CA GLY A 42 11.02 -34.19 -13.59
C GLY A 42 9.88 -34.41 -12.58
N GLU A 43 9.79 -33.55 -11.56
CA GLU A 43 8.79 -33.64 -10.48
C GLU A 43 7.52 -32.82 -10.75
N GLU A 44 7.45 -32.16 -11.89
CA GLU A 44 6.25 -31.49 -12.38
C GLU A 44 5.44 -32.39 -13.32
N LYS A 45 4.14 -32.12 -13.42
CA LYS A 45 3.24 -32.77 -14.38
C LYS A 45 2.45 -31.70 -15.12
N ASN A 46 2.71 -31.53 -16.42
CA ASN A 46 2.06 -30.50 -17.25
C ASN A 46 2.17 -29.09 -16.65
N GLY A 47 3.37 -28.72 -16.18
CA GLY A 47 3.62 -27.44 -15.48
C GLY A 47 3.04 -27.33 -14.07
N TRP A 48 2.28 -28.32 -13.60
CA TRP A 48 1.80 -28.38 -12.22
C TRP A 48 2.83 -29.00 -11.30
N PHE A 49 3.07 -28.37 -10.15
CA PHE A 49 3.94 -28.91 -9.12
C PHE A 49 3.36 -28.71 -7.73
N SER A 50 3.71 -29.60 -6.80
CA SER A 50 3.24 -29.51 -5.42
C SER A 50 4.05 -28.49 -4.61
N LEU A 51 3.38 -27.62 -3.85
CA LEU A 51 4.04 -26.66 -2.96
C LEU A 51 3.34 -26.54 -1.61
N SER A 52 4.09 -26.75 -0.52
CA SER A 52 3.58 -26.64 0.85
C SER A 52 3.76 -25.25 1.45
N ASN A 53 2.82 -24.82 2.30
CA ASN A 53 2.97 -23.58 3.09
C ASN A 53 4.23 -23.60 3.96
N LYS A 54 4.58 -24.76 4.53
CA LYS A 54 5.80 -24.94 5.33
C LYS A 54 7.04 -24.55 4.52
N ARG A 55 7.13 -25.02 3.26
CA ARG A 55 8.25 -24.67 2.38
C ARG A 55 8.30 -23.18 2.08
N ILE A 56 7.16 -22.56 1.76
CA ILE A 56 7.09 -21.11 1.53
C ILE A 56 7.55 -20.34 2.77
N ARG A 57 7.00 -20.70 3.94
CA ARG A 57 7.33 -20.08 5.22
C ARG A 57 8.82 -20.19 5.53
N ASN A 58 9.43 -21.34 5.29
CA ASN A 58 10.86 -21.54 5.57
C ASN A 58 11.78 -20.72 4.63
N ASN A 59 11.30 -20.28 3.47
CA ASN A 59 12.11 -19.56 2.49
C ASN A 59 11.95 -18.03 2.56
N ILE A 60 10.74 -17.54 2.81
CA ILE A 60 10.45 -16.09 2.80
C ILE A 60 9.76 -15.59 4.08
N TYR A 61 9.55 -16.47 5.06
CA TYR A 61 9.04 -16.14 6.40
C TYR A 61 7.69 -15.43 6.43
N TYR A 62 6.86 -15.67 5.42
CA TYR A 62 5.49 -15.16 5.40
C TYR A 62 4.60 -15.95 6.35
N THR A 63 3.70 -15.25 7.03
CA THR A 63 2.63 -15.87 7.81
C THR A 63 1.62 -16.58 6.89
N ASP A 64 0.86 -17.54 7.41
CA ASP A 64 -0.16 -18.23 6.59
C ASP A 64 -1.19 -17.27 6.00
N VAL A 65 -1.52 -16.20 6.74
CA VAL A 65 -2.44 -15.15 6.26
C VAL A 65 -1.83 -14.39 5.09
N GLN A 66 -0.54 -14.02 5.18
CA GLN A 66 0.17 -13.36 4.08
C GLN A 66 0.28 -14.28 2.86
N ILE A 67 0.62 -15.56 3.06
CA ILE A 67 0.69 -16.55 1.98
C ILE A 67 -0.68 -16.69 1.31
N LYS A 68 -1.75 -16.91 2.09
CA LYS A 68 -3.11 -17.07 1.56
C LYS A 68 -3.58 -15.84 0.79
N SER A 69 -3.35 -14.64 1.35
CA SER A 69 -3.72 -13.38 0.71
C SER A 69 -2.97 -13.16 -0.61
N SER A 70 -1.68 -13.49 -0.65
CA SER A 70 -0.84 -13.27 -1.84
C SER A 70 -1.15 -14.30 -2.93
N ILE A 71 -1.36 -15.57 -2.56
CA ILE A 71 -1.84 -16.61 -3.49
C ILE A 71 -3.19 -16.22 -4.07
N LYS A 72 -4.13 -15.73 -3.25
CA LYS A 72 -5.43 -15.26 -3.72
C LYS A 72 -5.26 -14.08 -4.70
N SER A 73 -4.46 -13.07 -4.35
CA SER A 73 -4.16 -11.91 -5.22
C SER A 73 -3.60 -12.35 -6.58
N LEU A 74 -2.65 -13.28 -6.60
CA LEU A 74 -2.04 -13.80 -7.84
C LEU A 74 -3.00 -14.67 -8.66
N ASN A 75 -3.87 -15.43 -8.00
CA ASN A 75 -4.89 -16.25 -8.64
C ASN A 75 -6.02 -15.39 -9.24
N ASP A 76 -6.45 -14.35 -8.52
CA ASP A 76 -7.45 -13.38 -9.01
C ASP A 76 -6.95 -12.62 -10.26
N LYS A 77 -5.62 -12.50 -10.42
CA LYS A 77 -4.98 -11.94 -11.62
C LYS A 77 -4.73 -12.97 -12.74
N GLY A 78 -5.09 -14.24 -12.54
CA GLY A 78 -4.82 -15.32 -13.49
C GLY A 78 -3.36 -15.76 -13.60
N ILE A 79 -2.44 -15.14 -12.85
CA ILE A 79 -0.99 -15.44 -12.89
C ILE A 79 -0.70 -16.82 -12.29
N LEU A 80 -1.45 -17.20 -11.26
CA LEU A 80 -1.38 -18.52 -10.65
C LEU A 80 -2.71 -19.24 -10.81
N SER A 81 -2.64 -20.56 -10.94
CA SER A 81 -3.77 -21.46 -10.72
C SER A 81 -3.43 -22.42 -9.59
N VAL A 82 -4.40 -22.69 -8.72
CA VAL A 82 -4.19 -23.49 -7.51
C VAL A 82 -5.24 -24.58 -7.40
N GLU A 83 -4.77 -25.83 -7.31
CA GLU A 83 -5.61 -27.00 -7.12
C GLU A 83 -5.23 -27.73 -5.84
N ARG A 84 -6.20 -28.45 -5.24
CA ARG A 84 -5.93 -29.38 -4.13
C ARG A 84 -6.25 -30.80 -4.60
N LYS A 85 -5.28 -31.69 -4.48
CA LYS A 85 -5.43 -33.10 -4.89
C LYS A 85 -5.06 -34.05 -3.75
N GLY A 86 -5.74 -35.19 -3.72
CA GLY A 86 -5.51 -36.30 -2.79
C GLY A 86 -6.07 -36.08 -1.38
N VAL A 87 -5.99 -37.13 -0.56
CA VAL A 87 -6.61 -37.22 0.79
C VAL A 87 -6.15 -36.12 1.74
N HIS A 88 -4.87 -35.73 1.69
CA HIS A 88 -4.34 -34.65 2.53
C HIS A 88 -4.50 -33.24 1.92
N GLY A 89 -5.22 -33.12 0.79
CA GLY A 89 -5.45 -31.84 0.13
C GLY A 89 -4.14 -31.13 -0.26
N ARG A 90 -3.15 -31.87 -0.78
CA ARG A 90 -1.88 -31.29 -1.19
C ARG A 90 -2.14 -30.24 -2.26
N ARG A 91 -1.53 -29.06 -2.09
CA ARG A 91 -1.67 -27.95 -3.02
C ARG A 91 -0.74 -28.15 -4.22
N PHE A 92 -1.34 -28.11 -5.41
CA PHE A 92 -0.65 -28.04 -6.68
C PHE A 92 -0.80 -26.62 -7.22
N ILE A 93 0.27 -26.09 -7.78
CA ILE A 93 0.33 -24.74 -8.33
C ILE A 93 0.77 -24.86 -9.79
N TYR A 94 0.13 -24.06 -10.63
CA TYR A 94 0.54 -23.78 -11.99
C TYR A 94 0.78 -22.28 -12.13
N VAL A 95 1.81 -21.91 -12.89
CA VAL A 95 2.19 -20.52 -13.13
C VAL A 95 1.92 -20.22 -14.59
N ASN A 96 1.03 -19.26 -14.86
CA ASN A 96 0.77 -18.79 -16.21
C ASN A 96 1.86 -17.78 -16.61
N ILE A 97 2.87 -18.28 -17.32
CA ILE A 97 4.03 -17.47 -17.72
C ILE A 97 3.63 -16.47 -18.80
N ASP A 98 2.82 -16.89 -19.77
CA ASP A 98 2.41 -16.07 -20.91
C ASP A 98 1.66 -14.82 -20.44
N LEU A 99 0.67 -15.00 -19.56
CA LEU A 99 -0.08 -13.87 -18.98
C LEU A 99 0.80 -12.92 -18.17
N LEU A 100 1.81 -13.45 -17.48
CA LEU A 100 2.74 -12.62 -16.72
C LEU A 100 3.61 -11.75 -17.63
N GLU A 101 4.04 -12.28 -18.78
CA GLU A 101 4.79 -11.52 -19.78
C GLU A 101 3.93 -10.46 -20.46
N GLU A 102 2.68 -10.79 -20.78
CA GLU A 102 1.69 -9.85 -21.29
C GLU A 102 1.48 -8.67 -20.33
N LEU A 103 1.17 -8.94 -19.06
CA LEU A 103 0.95 -7.90 -18.04
C LEU A 103 2.16 -6.97 -17.89
N VAL A 104 3.37 -7.53 -17.89
CA VAL A 104 4.60 -6.74 -17.79
C VAL A 104 4.79 -5.86 -19.04
N THR A 105 4.45 -6.37 -20.21
CA THR A 105 4.59 -5.66 -21.48
C THR A 105 3.57 -4.53 -21.60
N GLU A 106 2.31 -4.80 -21.26
CA GLU A 106 1.24 -3.80 -21.20
C GLU A 106 1.61 -2.63 -20.28
N TYR A 107 2.12 -2.94 -19.08
CA TYR A 107 2.49 -1.89 -18.13
C TYR A 107 3.66 -1.02 -18.61
N LYS A 108 4.63 -1.61 -19.33
CA LYS A 108 5.72 -0.83 -19.95
C LYS A 108 5.19 0.14 -21.00
N ASN A 109 4.21 -0.27 -21.79
CA ASN A 109 3.58 0.57 -22.82
C ASN A 109 2.77 1.72 -22.20
N VAL A 110 2.09 1.46 -21.07
CA VAL A 110 1.38 2.52 -20.33
C VAL A 110 2.38 3.51 -19.72
N LEU A 111 3.48 3.03 -19.15
CA LEU A 111 4.52 3.90 -18.60
C LEU A 111 5.18 4.77 -19.68
N SER A 112 5.53 4.20 -20.83
CA SER A 112 6.11 4.98 -21.93
C SER A 112 5.15 6.06 -22.39
N THR A 113 3.87 5.73 -22.60
CA THR A 113 2.83 6.68 -23.02
C THR A 113 2.66 7.83 -22.01
N LYS A 114 2.62 7.52 -20.70
CA LYS A 114 2.54 8.55 -19.65
C LYS A 114 3.74 9.48 -19.66
N MET A 115 4.96 8.94 -19.77
CA MET A 115 6.18 9.75 -19.82
C MET A 115 6.23 10.65 -21.06
N TYR A 116 5.76 10.18 -22.22
CA TYR A 116 5.62 11.03 -23.41
C TYR A 116 4.61 12.17 -23.20
N SER A 117 3.46 11.88 -22.58
CA SER A 117 2.45 12.92 -22.29
C SER A 117 2.92 13.98 -21.27
N GLU A 118 3.72 13.59 -20.27
CA GLU A 118 4.26 14.51 -19.27
C GLU A 118 5.40 15.38 -19.84
N LYS A 119 6.24 14.81 -20.70
CA LYS A 119 7.23 15.60 -21.45
C LYS A 119 6.56 16.65 -22.34
N ASN A 120 5.48 16.29 -23.05
CA ASN A 120 4.76 17.23 -23.90
C ASN A 120 3.98 18.30 -23.12
N LYS A 121 3.47 17.99 -21.92
CA LYS A 121 2.89 19.03 -21.02
C LYS A 121 3.92 20.06 -20.58
N ASN A 122 5.17 19.63 -20.35
CA ASN A 122 6.25 20.55 -20.02
C ASN A 122 6.72 21.38 -21.23
N VAL A 123 6.74 20.80 -22.43
CA VAL A 123 7.03 21.54 -23.69
C VAL A 123 5.95 22.59 -23.97
N LEU A 124 4.66 22.21 -23.94
CA LEU A 124 3.56 23.16 -24.09
C LEU A 124 3.61 24.26 -23.01
N SER A 125 3.95 23.95 -21.76
CA SER A 125 4.08 24.99 -20.72
C SER A 125 5.24 25.98 -20.92
N THR A 126 6.26 25.58 -21.69
CA THR A 126 7.42 26.42 -22.01
C THR A 126 7.13 27.26 -23.26
N GLU A 127 6.43 26.69 -24.23
CA GLU A 127 6.01 27.37 -25.46
C GLU A 127 4.89 28.40 -25.19
N TYR A 128 3.91 28.08 -24.33
CA TYR A 128 2.87 29.05 -23.91
C TYR A 128 3.41 30.19 -23.02
N LYS A 129 4.55 30.01 -22.33
CA LYS A 129 5.20 31.10 -21.58
C LYS A 129 6.07 31.99 -22.47
N ASN A 130 6.56 31.47 -23.59
CA ASN A 130 7.33 32.26 -24.55
C ASN A 130 6.43 33.02 -25.55
N VAL A 131 5.18 32.59 -25.75
CA VAL A 131 4.19 33.33 -26.55
C VAL A 131 3.44 34.41 -25.75
N LEU A 132 3.36 34.31 -24.42
CA LEU A 132 2.83 35.36 -23.52
C LEU A 132 3.95 36.19 -22.88
N GLY A 133 4.76 36.82 -23.73
CA GLY A 133 5.56 37.97 -23.37
C GLY A 133 4.70 39.24 -23.43
N GLN A 134 4.49 39.85 -22.26
CA GLN A 134 4.05 41.25 -22.04
C GLN A 134 2.82 41.76 -22.82
N GLU A 135 1.65 41.58 -22.22
CA GLU A 135 0.66 42.64 -21.89
C GLU A 135 -0.70 42.02 -21.61
N GLY A 136 -1.37 42.46 -20.54
CA GLY A 136 -2.80 42.19 -20.32
C GLY A 136 -3.18 40.96 -19.47
N THR A 137 -2.86 40.96 -18.17
CA THR A 137 -3.59 40.11 -17.18
C THR A 137 -4.25 40.94 -16.09
N ARG A 138 -5.23 41.75 -16.49
CA ARG A 138 -6.37 42.10 -15.66
C ARG A 138 -7.61 41.74 -16.48
N THR A 139 -8.59 41.12 -15.85
CA THR A 139 -9.91 40.72 -16.42
C THR A 139 -10.08 39.26 -16.88
N ILE A 140 -9.62 38.25 -16.12
CA ILE A 140 -10.27 36.92 -16.12
C ILE A 140 -10.23 36.33 -14.70
N LYS A 141 -11.02 36.89 -13.78
CA LYS A 141 -11.26 36.30 -12.45
C LYS A 141 -12.70 36.51 -11.94
N LYS A 142 -13.64 36.94 -12.79
CA LYS A 142 -15.00 37.30 -12.37
C LYS A 142 -16.14 36.43 -12.93
N GLU A 143 -15.88 35.37 -13.68
CA GLU A 143 -16.94 34.65 -14.41
C GLU A 143 -17.02 33.13 -14.15
N LEU A 144 -16.82 32.68 -12.91
CA LEU A 144 -17.09 31.27 -12.57
C LEU A 144 -17.62 31.03 -11.16
N ASN A 145 -18.28 32.04 -10.57
CA ASN A 145 -18.94 31.95 -9.25
C ASN A 145 -20.35 32.55 -9.27
N LYS A 146 -21.12 32.32 -10.34
CA LYS A 146 -22.52 32.72 -10.41
C LYS A 146 -23.32 31.69 -11.17
N GLU A 147 -23.50 30.49 -10.61
CA GLU A 147 -24.58 29.57 -10.98
C GLU A 147 -24.65 28.40 -9.99
N ARG A 148 -25.39 28.60 -8.89
CA ARG A 148 -26.36 27.64 -8.33
C ARG A 148 -26.88 28.14 -6.99
N SER A 149 -27.94 28.92 -7.07
CA SER A 149 -28.93 29.08 -6.01
C SER A 149 -30.28 29.18 -6.69
N THR A 150 -30.97 28.05 -6.81
CA THR A 150 -32.41 28.01 -7.05
C THR A 150 -32.98 26.87 -6.23
N SER A 151 -33.69 27.30 -5.20
CA SER A 151 -34.70 26.60 -4.41
C SER A 151 -35.78 25.98 -5.29
N VAL A 152 -36.16 24.74 -5.00
CA VAL A 152 -37.48 24.19 -5.29
C VAL A 152 -37.98 23.49 -4.04
N GLU A 153 -39.22 23.79 -3.69
CA GLU A 153 -39.93 23.41 -2.48
C GLU A 153 -40.78 22.13 -2.64
N HIS A 154 -40.85 21.37 -1.52
CA HIS A 154 -41.94 20.48 -1.03
C HIS A 154 -42.18 19.10 -1.70
N PRO A 155 -42.81 18.10 -1.01
CA PRO A 155 -43.47 18.14 0.30
C PRO A 155 -43.05 17.01 1.30
N ALA A 156 -43.59 17.15 2.51
CA ALA A 156 -43.52 16.22 3.63
C ALA A 156 -44.10 14.83 3.33
N ASN A 157 -43.41 13.79 3.80
CA ASN A 157 -44.04 12.56 4.26
C ASN A 157 -43.25 12.00 5.44
N THR A 158 -43.90 12.02 6.59
CA THR A 158 -43.51 11.40 7.85
C THR A 158 -43.89 9.92 7.81
N PHE A 159 -43.03 9.01 8.30
CA PHE A 159 -43.33 7.88 9.21
C PHE A 159 -42.10 6.94 9.32
N PRO A 160 -41.96 6.16 10.42
CA PRO A 160 -40.73 6.23 11.21
C PRO A 160 -40.00 4.88 11.39
N ASN A 161 -38.75 5.02 11.87
CA ASN A 161 -38.08 4.14 12.84
C ASN A 161 -37.53 2.77 12.36
N ASN A 162 -36.20 2.59 12.41
CA ASN A 162 -35.51 2.01 13.58
C ASN A 162 -34.03 1.68 13.32
N ASN A 163 -33.24 1.84 14.39
CA ASN A 163 -31.88 1.33 14.63
C ASN A 163 -30.67 2.22 14.28
N THR A 164 -30.55 3.32 15.02
CA THR A 164 -29.28 4.04 15.21
C THR A 164 -28.42 3.46 16.36
N PRO A 165 -27.17 3.06 16.10
CA PRO A 165 -26.10 3.11 17.08
C PRO A 165 -25.26 4.40 16.90
N GLN A 166 -25.88 5.60 16.82
CA GLN A 166 -25.19 6.78 16.25
C GLN A 166 -24.53 7.75 17.24
N LYS A 167 -24.95 7.84 18.51
CA LYS A 167 -24.44 8.91 19.42
C LYS A 167 -23.08 8.61 20.06
N THR A 168 -22.69 7.35 20.20
CA THR A 168 -21.45 6.96 20.90
C THR A 168 -20.22 7.00 20.00
N ASP A 169 -20.37 6.70 18.70
CA ASP A 169 -19.27 6.66 17.75
C ASP A 169 -18.79 8.05 17.30
N GLU A 170 -19.69 9.03 17.11
CA GLU A 170 -19.28 10.40 16.77
C GLU A 170 -18.44 11.06 17.88
N ARG A 171 -18.78 10.77 19.14
CA ARG A 171 -17.99 11.22 20.30
C ARG A 171 -16.58 10.63 20.28
N ARG A 172 -16.39 9.40 19.78
CA ARG A 172 -15.07 8.74 19.71
C ARG A 172 -14.12 9.45 18.75
N TRP A 173 -14.57 9.74 17.54
CA TRP A 173 -13.73 10.40 16.52
C TRP A 173 -13.36 11.83 16.92
N THR A 174 -14.29 12.53 17.56
CA THR A 174 -14.05 13.85 18.14
C THR A 174 -12.97 13.82 19.22
N ARG A 175 -12.95 12.78 20.08
CA ARG A 175 -11.88 12.59 21.08
C ARG A 175 -10.51 12.38 20.44
N TYR A 176 -10.42 11.62 19.35
CA TYR A 176 -9.16 11.44 18.62
C TYR A 176 -8.70 12.71 17.92
N ALA A 177 -9.63 13.45 17.29
CA ALA A 177 -9.34 14.75 16.70
C ALA A 177 -8.83 15.76 17.73
N LYS A 178 -9.44 15.78 18.92
CA LYS A 178 -8.99 16.62 20.04
C LYS A 178 -7.57 16.27 20.47
N LYS A 179 -7.25 14.99 20.69
CA LYS A 179 -5.88 14.56 21.03
C LYS A 179 -4.84 14.99 20.01
N LEU A 180 -5.15 14.83 18.72
CA LEU A 180 -4.25 15.25 17.64
C LEU A 180 -4.07 16.78 17.64
N SER A 181 -5.18 17.52 17.76
CA SER A 181 -5.17 18.98 17.85
C SER A 181 -4.33 19.48 19.01
N ASP A 182 -4.52 18.91 20.21
CA ASP A 182 -3.85 19.35 21.43
C ASP A 182 -2.32 19.15 21.29
N ALA A 183 -1.89 17.99 20.80
CA ALA A 183 -0.46 17.69 20.56
C ALA A 183 0.17 18.52 19.43
N ILE A 184 -0.60 18.90 18.41
CA ILE A 184 -0.09 19.83 17.38
C ILE A 184 0.01 21.25 17.95
N SER A 185 -0.93 21.64 18.81
CA SER A 185 -0.99 23.00 19.38
C SER A 185 0.18 23.28 20.34
N THR A 186 0.74 22.24 20.98
CA THR A 186 1.96 22.35 21.77
C THR A 186 3.21 22.58 20.91
N PHE A 187 3.22 22.05 19.68
CA PHE A 187 4.33 22.19 18.75
C PHE A 187 4.27 23.49 17.92
N ARG A 188 3.06 23.89 17.50
CA ARG A 188 2.85 25.11 16.71
C ARG A 188 1.47 25.70 16.95
N LYS A 189 1.32 27.02 16.77
CA LYS A 189 0.03 27.70 16.90
C LYS A 189 -0.93 27.25 15.77
N VAL A 190 -2.01 26.55 16.12
CA VAL A 190 -3.07 26.14 15.18
C VAL A 190 -4.44 26.58 15.70
N ASN A 191 -5.25 27.18 14.82
CA ASN A 191 -6.66 27.43 15.12
C ASN A 191 -7.48 26.14 14.84
N SER A 192 -7.42 25.21 15.78
CA SER A 192 -7.97 23.85 15.65
C SER A 192 -9.38 23.70 16.22
N LYS A 193 -9.80 24.56 17.16
CA LYS A 193 -11.09 24.48 17.86
C LYS A 193 -12.29 24.50 16.90
N SER A 194 -12.25 25.33 15.85
CA SER A 194 -13.30 25.39 14.81
C SER A 194 -13.26 24.24 13.81
N LYS A 195 -12.20 23.41 13.81
CA LYS A 195 -11.96 22.36 12.81
C LYS A 195 -12.04 20.94 13.36
N LEU A 196 -12.27 20.77 14.67
CA LEU A 196 -12.31 19.44 15.32
C LEU A 196 -13.32 18.48 14.69
N ARG A 197 -14.49 18.96 14.27
CA ARG A 197 -15.51 18.12 13.60
C ARG A 197 -15.00 17.58 12.26
N SER A 198 -14.40 18.45 11.45
CA SER A 198 -13.79 18.07 10.17
C SER A 198 -12.64 17.07 10.37
N TRP A 199 -11.80 17.29 11.38
CA TRP A 199 -10.70 16.38 11.70
C TRP A 199 -11.21 15.02 12.16
N GLY A 200 -12.24 15.00 13.00
CA GLY A 200 -12.91 13.78 13.42
C GLY A 200 -13.46 13.00 12.24
N GLN A 201 -14.03 13.70 11.24
CA GLN A 201 -14.50 13.07 10.01
C GLN A 201 -13.35 12.46 9.19
N SER A 202 -12.21 13.15 9.05
CA SER A 202 -11.04 12.58 8.38
C SER A 202 -10.51 11.32 9.09
N ILE A 203 -10.49 11.33 10.42
CA ILE A 203 -10.07 10.16 11.20
C ILE A 203 -11.10 9.02 11.08
N LYS A 204 -12.40 9.33 11.05
CA LYS A 204 -13.47 8.35 10.83
C LYS A 204 -13.31 7.66 9.46
N GLN A 205 -12.94 8.42 8.43
CA GLN A 205 -12.73 7.88 7.08
C GLN A 205 -11.62 6.82 7.00
N LEU A 206 -10.56 6.92 7.81
CA LEU A 206 -9.53 5.86 7.93
C LEU A 206 -10.16 4.51 8.30
N HIS A 207 -11.15 4.52 9.18
CA HIS A 207 -11.85 3.30 9.59
C HIS A 207 -12.93 2.88 8.59
N THR A 208 -13.78 3.80 8.15
CA THR A 208 -14.97 3.45 7.37
C THR A 208 -14.66 3.19 5.89
N ILE A 209 -13.79 4.02 5.29
CA ILE A 209 -13.41 3.96 3.87
C ILE A 209 -12.18 3.07 3.70
N GLU A 210 -11.10 3.36 4.43
CA GLU A 210 -9.82 2.67 4.27
C GLU A 210 -9.72 1.37 5.08
N LYS A 211 -10.80 0.99 5.78
CA LYS A 211 -10.96 -0.27 6.53
C LYS A 211 -9.84 -0.51 7.55
N ILE A 212 -9.26 0.54 8.11
CA ILE A 212 -8.24 0.44 9.13
C ILE A 212 -8.88 0.04 10.47
N GLU A 213 -8.32 -0.97 11.12
CA GLU A 213 -8.78 -1.41 12.44
C GLU A 213 -8.64 -0.29 13.48
N ILE A 214 -9.65 -0.09 14.32
CA ILE A 214 -9.67 0.96 15.35
C ILE A 214 -8.47 0.84 16.31
N LYS A 215 -8.06 -0.39 16.65
CA LYS A 215 -6.87 -0.63 17.50
C LYS A 215 -5.58 -0.13 16.84
N ARG A 216 -5.41 -0.38 15.54
CA ARG A 216 -4.27 0.08 14.74
C ARG A 216 -4.26 1.60 14.64
N LEU A 217 -5.40 2.21 14.32
CA LEU A 217 -5.56 3.66 14.26
C LEU A 217 -5.22 4.34 15.59
N LYS A 218 -5.79 3.85 16.70
CA LYS A 218 -5.54 4.38 18.05
C LYS A 218 -4.06 4.34 18.40
N ARG A 219 -3.38 3.24 18.07
CA ARG A 219 -1.94 3.04 18.33
C ARG A 219 -1.09 4.06 17.59
N VAL A 220 -1.29 4.17 16.27
CA VAL A 220 -0.55 5.10 15.40
C VAL A 220 -0.79 6.56 15.81
N LEU A 221 -2.05 6.92 16.09
CA LEU A 221 -2.42 8.26 16.54
C LEU A 221 -1.72 8.64 17.85
N LEU A 222 -1.75 7.76 18.85
CA LEU A 222 -1.14 8.03 20.16
C LEU A 222 0.37 8.13 20.07
N TRP A 223 1.01 7.24 19.29
CA TRP A 223 2.44 7.33 19.02
C TRP A 223 2.78 8.67 18.35
N TYR A 224 2.06 9.04 17.30
CA TYR A 224 2.31 10.29 16.58
C TYR A 224 2.17 11.52 17.47
N CYS A 225 1.10 11.60 18.27
CA CYS A 225 0.90 12.67 19.26
C CYS A 225 2.08 12.78 20.25
N LYS A 226 2.59 11.64 20.73
CA LYS A 226 3.75 11.62 21.64
C LYS A 226 5.00 12.14 20.93
N THR A 227 5.26 11.68 19.71
CA THR A 227 6.46 12.03 18.95
C THR A 227 6.52 13.50 18.58
N ILE A 228 5.40 14.09 18.12
CA ILE A 228 5.38 15.52 17.75
C ILE A 228 5.54 16.46 18.95
N THR A 229 5.13 16.03 20.15
CA THR A 229 5.30 16.81 21.39
C THR A 229 6.78 16.90 21.80
N GLY A 230 7.60 15.91 21.43
CA GLY A 230 9.05 15.88 21.69
C GLY A 230 9.91 16.53 20.59
N GLY A 231 9.30 17.17 19.59
CA GLY A 231 9.95 17.65 18.37
C GLY A 231 9.90 16.59 17.27
N VAL A 232 9.42 16.97 16.07
CA VAL A 232 9.26 16.04 14.94
C VAL A 232 10.65 15.69 14.36
N PRO A 233 11.09 14.42 14.41
CA PRO A 233 12.30 13.99 13.72
C PRO A 233 12.17 14.14 12.20
N GLU A 234 13.26 14.46 11.51
CA GLU A 234 13.32 14.77 10.06
C GLU A 234 12.65 13.70 9.17
N PHE A 235 12.63 12.43 9.61
CA PHE A 235 12.11 11.29 8.85
C PHE A 235 10.64 10.96 9.13
N ILE A 236 9.92 11.77 9.92
CA ILE A 236 8.51 11.57 10.26
C ILE A 236 7.63 12.55 9.47
N PRO A 237 6.62 12.05 8.73
CA PRO A 237 5.73 12.93 7.98
C PRO A 237 5.00 13.94 8.88
N GLU A 238 5.08 15.20 8.53
CA GLU A 238 4.34 16.28 9.19
C GLU A 238 2.85 16.26 8.81
N ALA A 239 1.98 16.04 9.78
CA ALA A 239 0.54 15.91 9.61
C ALA A 239 -0.19 16.83 10.59
N PHE A 240 -0.20 18.11 10.26
CA PHE A 240 -0.75 19.14 11.13
C PHE A 240 -2.25 19.43 10.94
N SER A 241 -2.98 18.49 10.35
CA SER A 241 -4.43 18.53 10.21
C SER A 241 -4.99 17.12 10.17
N GLY A 242 -6.29 16.95 10.46
CA GLY A 242 -6.93 15.64 10.36
C GLY A 242 -6.88 15.04 8.94
N ALA A 243 -6.98 15.89 7.92
CA ALA A 243 -6.86 15.47 6.51
C ALA A 243 -5.43 15.01 6.18
N ALA A 244 -4.41 15.78 6.58
CA ALA A 244 -3.00 15.43 6.37
C ALA A 244 -2.62 14.17 7.14
N PHE A 245 -3.16 13.99 8.35
CA PHE A 245 -2.97 12.76 9.14
C PHE A 245 -3.54 11.54 8.44
N ARG A 246 -4.74 11.67 7.86
CA ARG A 246 -5.35 10.61 7.05
C ARG A 246 -4.47 10.27 5.84
N GLU A 247 -4.13 11.26 5.03
CA GLU A 247 -3.33 11.09 3.82
C GLU A 247 -1.97 10.42 4.11
N LYS A 248 -1.31 10.83 5.19
CA LYS A 248 0.04 10.37 5.56
C LYS A 248 0.03 9.19 6.54
N PHE A 249 -1.13 8.62 6.86
CA PHE A 249 -1.28 7.61 7.91
C PHE A 249 -0.31 6.44 7.76
N LEU A 250 -0.21 5.84 6.56
CA LEU A 250 0.67 4.70 6.30
C LEU A 250 2.15 5.04 6.45
N ARG A 251 2.56 6.27 6.09
CA ARG A 251 3.94 6.73 6.24
C ARG A 251 4.28 6.97 7.72
N ILE A 252 3.35 7.55 8.47
CA ILE A 252 3.45 7.73 9.93
C ILE A 252 3.56 6.38 10.63
N GLU A 253 2.72 5.42 10.24
CA GLU A 253 2.79 4.06 10.79
C GLU A 253 4.10 3.36 10.45
N SER A 254 4.60 3.51 9.21
CA SER A 254 5.88 2.95 8.82
C SER A 254 7.01 3.53 9.68
N ALA A 255 6.95 4.81 10.02
CA ALA A 255 7.90 5.44 10.93
C ALA A 255 7.79 4.89 12.36
N MET A 256 6.56 4.73 12.87
CA MET A 256 6.31 4.07 14.16
C MET A 256 6.93 2.68 14.23
N GLN A 257 6.82 1.90 13.17
CA GLN A 257 7.38 0.54 13.09
C GLN A 257 8.91 0.52 13.07
N ARG A 258 9.57 1.59 12.61
CA ARG A 258 11.04 1.72 12.65
C ARG A 258 11.54 2.00 14.06
N GLU A 259 10.86 2.88 14.78
CA GLU A 259 11.25 3.28 16.15
C GLU A 259 10.87 2.25 17.20
N ASN A 260 9.67 1.67 17.07
CA ASN A 260 9.21 0.56 17.86
C ASN A 260 9.11 -0.67 16.95
N PRO A 261 10.24 -1.31 16.59
CA PRO A 261 10.16 -2.62 16.00
C PRO A 261 9.39 -3.45 17.03
N THR A 262 8.14 -3.78 16.70
CA THR A 262 7.47 -4.88 17.39
C THR A 262 8.50 -6.01 17.40
N PRO A 263 8.68 -6.75 18.51
CA PRO A 263 9.52 -7.94 18.51
C PRO A 263 8.87 -8.91 17.54
N ASN A 264 9.21 -8.71 16.27
CA ASN A 264 8.97 -9.63 15.20
C ASN A 264 9.88 -10.77 15.63
N ARG A 265 9.31 -11.90 16.06
CA ARG A 265 10.03 -13.13 16.41
C ARG A 265 10.77 -13.76 15.20
N PHE A 266 11.03 -12.92 14.21
CA PHE A 266 11.32 -13.11 12.81
C PHE A 266 12.08 -11.86 12.35
N ARG A 267 13.04 -11.42 13.16
CA ARG A 267 14.05 -10.45 12.73
C ARG A 267 14.91 -11.21 11.72
N HIS A 268 14.86 -10.79 10.46
CA HIS A 268 15.61 -11.42 9.38
C HIS A 268 16.55 -10.39 8.78
N GLU A 269 17.78 -10.80 8.54
CA GLU A 269 18.69 -10.07 7.69
C GLU A 269 18.30 -10.37 6.23
N VAL A 270 18.19 -9.32 5.43
CA VAL A 270 17.88 -9.47 4.00
C VAL A 270 19.15 -9.14 3.24
N GLU A 271 19.88 -10.17 2.86
CA GLU A 271 21.03 -10.01 1.98
C GLU A 271 20.53 -9.77 0.55
N ARG A 272 21.08 -8.75 -0.11
CA ARG A 272 20.77 -8.41 -1.49
C ARG A 272 22.06 -8.25 -2.28
N ILE A 273 22.20 -9.02 -3.36
CA ILE A 273 23.32 -8.89 -4.29
C ILE A 273 22.76 -8.48 -5.64
N ASP A 274 23.20 -7.33 -6.16
CA ASP A 274 22.87 -6.88 -7.52
C ASP A 274 23.66 -7.73 -8.52
N LEU A 275 22.96 -8.31 -9.50
CA LEU A 275 23.57 -9.11 -10.57
C LEU A 275 23.73 -8.33 -11.88
N GLY A 276 23.35 -7.05 -11.91
CA GLY A 276 23.20 -6.30 -13.15
C GLY A 276 21.94 -6.70 -13.93
N ASN A 277 21.66 -6.00 -15.02
CA ASN A 277 20.51 -6.25 -15.92
C ASN A 277 19.14 -6.26 -15.20
N GLY A 278 19.00 -5.51 -14.11
CA GLY A 278 17.75 -5.37 -13.36
C GLY A 278 17.37 -6.58 -12.49
N HIS A 279 18.31 -7.47 -12.17
CA HIS A 279 18.07 -8.67 -11.38
C HIS A 279 18.80 -8.66 -10.03
N PHE A 280 18.13 -9.17 -9.00
CA PHE A 280 18.66 -9.26 -7.64
C PHE A 280 18.65 -10.71 -7.19
N LYS A 281 19.70 -11.07 -6.46
CA LYS A 281 19.70 -12.18 -5.51
C LYS A 281 19.16 -11.67 -4.19
N VAL A 282 18.18 -12.37 -3.63
CA VAL A 282 17.67 -12.09 -2.28
C VAL A 282 17.73 -13.36 -1.43
N ARG A 283 18.28 -13.24 -0.23
CA ARG A 283 18.30 -14.27 0.82
C ARG A 283 17.72 -13.67 2.09
N PHE A 284 16.95 -14.47 2.81
CA PHE A 284 16.45 -14.12 4.14
C PHE A 284 17.14 -15.02 5.15
N THR A 285 17.96 -14.44 6.01
CA THR A 285 18.68 -15.15 7.07
C THR A 285 17.99 -14.85 8.41
N PRO A 286 17.66 -15.87 9.21
CA PRO A 286 17.11 -15.64 10.54
C PRO A 286 18.19 -15.04 11.43
N ILE A 287 17.91 -13.90 12.05
CA ILE A 287 18.80 -13.33 13.08
C ILE A 287 18.66 -14.25 14.29
N ARG A 288 19.67 -15.09 14.54
CA ARG A 288 19.79 -15.79 15.81
C ARG A 288 19.90 -14.72 16.89
N GLY A 289 18.90 -14.62 17.75
CA GLY A 289 19.08 -13.87 18.98
C GLY A 289 20.23 -14.53 19.74
N ASN A 290 21.20 -13.74 20.20
CA ASN A 290 22.10 -14.20 21.25
C ASN A 290 21.21 -14.63 22.42
N GLU A 291 21.29 -15.91 22.77
CA GLU A 291 20.79 -16.43 24.05
C GLU A 291 21.57 -15.80 25.20
#